data_AF-A0A8S2LWY8-F1
#
_entry.id   AF-A0A8S2LWY8-F1
#
_cell.length_a   1.000
_cell.length_b   1.000
_cell.length_c   1.000
_cell.angle_alpha   90.00
_cell.angle_beta   90.00
_cell.angle_gamma   90.00
#
_symmetry.space_group_name_H-M   'P 1'
#
loop_
_entity.id
_entity.type
_entity.pdbx_description
1 polymer ?
#
loop_
_entity_poly.entity_id
_entity_poly.type
_entity_poly.pdbx_seq_one_letter_code
_entity_poly.pdbx_strand_id
1 'polypeptide(L)'
;MSENQHTSDNRHHLAIWCRAEVFTFGALTTPPPPDITPASLKSIVKYMKKSSTAGYPKMNYMLWRHIACSKLHMSEELAWMYFETYSMLTNTSAQRRTQTDIQMAKASTTTEIERLKDSRKVDSLAFILLLFLQSFHQIDLKSTLSRDEWPSRKRNSDLDARKNRIYDEQSHQLFLQAHLDDLLNIVSETPESNNHENVQSATLSMDAVTALSYIFEGTLHDSLRKIVPLHAILQNASIQHEIGVNKSVVPFKNLSNLIRRSLIANPFQVGQTMKRGTLLPLPFNNPTHEQRSGRVLCNANFADES
;
A
#
# COMPACT_ATOMS: atom_id res chain seq x y z
N MET A 1 -10.97 50.59 13.67
CA MET A 1 -12.10 50.17 12.81
C MET A 1 -11.55 49.11 11.88
N SER A 2 -11.90 47.88 12.21
CA SER A 2 -11.44 46.64 11.62
C SER A 2 -12.34 46.28 10.45
N GLU A 3 -11.78 45.83 9.34
CA GLU A 3 -12.45 44.90 8.41
C GLU A 3 -11.42 44.41 7.38
N ASN A 4 -10.61 43.44 7.79
CA ASN A 4 -9.99 42.53 6.83
C ASN A 4 -10.86 41.30 6.75
N GLN A 5 -11.51 41.15 5.59
CA GLN A 5 -12.33 40.02 5.19
C GLN A 5 -11.56 38.72 5.41
N HIS A 6 -12.03 37.97 6.40
CA HIS A 6 -11.72 36.56 6.57
C HIS A 6 -12.41 35.82 5.42
N THR A 7 -11.67 35.53 4.36
CA THR A 7 -12.13 34.59 3.34
C THR A 7 -12.14 33.20 3.98
N SER A 8 -13.32 32.80 4.44
CA SER A 8 -13.65 31.46 4.92
C SER A 8 -13.51 30.46 3.77
N ASP A 9 -12.27 30.05 3.48
CA ASP A 9 -11.99 28.97 2.55
C ASP A 9 -12.25 27.65 3.30
N ASN A 10 -13.50 27.18 3.22
CA ASN A 10 -13.98 25.97 3.88
C ASN A 10 -13.47 24.72 3.12
N ARG A 11 -12.15 24.66 2.85
CA ARG A 11 -11.51 23.47 2.28
C ARG A 11 -11.41 22.44 3.39
N HIS A 12 -12.12 21.33 3.23
CA HIS A 12 -11.82 20.12 3.98
C HIS A 12 -10.33 19.84 3.85
N HIS A 13 -9.58 19.85 4.96
CA HIS A 13 -8.15 19.59 4.95
C HIS A 13 -7.92 18.09 4.73
N LEU A 14 -8.00 17.66 3.46
CA LEU A 14 -7.74 16.29 3.06
C LEU A 14 -6.22 16.04 3.07
N ALA A 15 -5.81 15.14 3.94
CA ALA A 15 -4.45 14.66 4.02
C ALA A 15 -4.41 13.16 3.69
N ILE A 16 -3.54 12.77 2.77
CA ILE A 16 -3.30 11.39 2.34
C ILE A 16 -1.83 11.07 2.58
N TRP A 17 -1.50 9.89 3.06
CA TRP A 17 -0.13 9.43 3.25
C TRP A 17 0.01 7.95 2.87
N CYS A 18 1.26 7.50 2.77
CA CYS A 18 1.58 6.12 2.48
C CYS A 18 1.51 5.22 3.73
N ARG A 19 0.95 4.01 3.57
CA ARG A 19 1.02 2.95 4.57
C ARG A 19 2.43 2.40 4.67
N ALA A 20 3.20 2.89 5.64
CA ALA A 20 4.62 2.59 5.80
C ALA A 20 4.91 1.09 5.94
N GLU A 21 3.99 0.33 6.53
CA GLU A 21 4.09 -1.12 6.70
C GLU A 21 4.19 -1.90 5.39
N VAL A 22 3.51 -1.44 4.33
CA VAL A 22 3.58 -2.09 3.01
C VAL A 22 4.98 -1.95 2.42
N PHE A 23 5.60 -0.78 2.58
CA PHE A 23 6.96 -0.52 2.09
C PHE A 23 8.03 -1.17 2.97
N THR A 24 7.80 -1.21 4.28
CA THR A 24 8.80 -1.69 5.24
C THR A 24 8.81 -3.21 5.37
N PHE A 25 7.63 -3.83 5.40
CA PHE A 25 7.47 -5.26 5.67
C PHE A 25 6.95 -6.04 4.46
N GLY A 26 6.45 -5.37 3.42
CA GLY A 26 5.99 -6.01 2.19
C GLY A 26 7.06 -6.24 1.15
N ALA A 27 8.22 -5.62 1.31
CA ALA A 27 9.32 -5.75 0.39
C ALA A 27 10.17 -6.98 0.74
N LEU A 28 10.14 -7.98 -0.14
CA LEU A 28 10.98 -9.17 0.01
C LEU A 28 12.42 -8.84 -0.36
N THR A 29 13.39 -9.29 0.45
CA THR A 29 14.82 -9.08 0.20
C THR A 29 15.35 -9.84 -1.02
N THR A 30 14.54 -10.74 -1.59
CA THR A 30 14.89 -11.52 -2.78
C THR A 30 14.76 -10.73 -4.06
N PRO A 31 15.54 -11.11 -5.09
CA PRO A 31 15.21 -11.00 -6.50
C PRO A 31 13.82 -10.54 -6.91
N PRO A 32 13.42 -9.31 -7.29
CA PRO A 32 12.22 -9.20 -8.09
C PRO A 32 12.51 -9.96 -9.41
N PRO A 33 11.64 -10.90 -9.81
CA PRO A 33 11.75 -11.51 -11.12
C PRO A 33 11.78 -10.43 -12.20
N PRO A 34 12.67 -10.54 -13.21
CA PRO A 34 12.86 -9.50 -14.23
C PRO A 34 11.59 -9.22 -15.05
N ASP A 35 10.68 -10.19 -15.08
CA ASP A 35 9.42 -10.10 -15.81
C ASP A 35 8.33 -9.31 -15.06
N ILE A 36 8.57 -8.90 -13.80
CA ILE A 36 7.66 -8.00 -13.08
C ILE A 36 7.89 -6.57 -13.60
N THR A 37 7.10 -6.20 -14.60
CA THR A 37 7.12 -4.87 -15.21
C THR A 37 5.71 -4.28 -15.18
N PRO A 38 5.54 -2.95 -15.23
CA PRO A 38 4.21 -2.34 -15.25
C PRO A 38 3.32 -2.87 -16.39
N ALA A 39 3.93 -3.18 -17.54
CA ALA A 39 3.23 -3.74 -18.70
C ALA A 39 2.77 -5.19 -18.48
N SER A 40 3.60 -6.04 -17.87
CA SER A 40 3.23 -7.42 -17.55
C SER A 40 2.14 -7.46 -16.48
N LEU A 41 2.25 -6.63 -15.44
CA LEU A 41 1.23 -6.49 -14.40
C LEU A 41 -0.11 -6.00 -14.96
N LYS A 42 -0.12 -5.01 -15.85
CA LYS A 42 -1.34 -4.56 -16.53
C LYS A 42 -1.98 -5.66 -17.38
N SER A 43 -1.16 -6.48 -18.05
CA SER A 43 -1.62 -7.63 -18.83
C SER A 43 -2.21 -8.74 -17.93
N ILE A 44 -1.65 -8.93 -16.74
CA ILE A 44 -2.18 -9.86 -15.72
C ILE A 44 -3.53 -9.36 -15.19
N VAL A 45 -3.67 -8.06 -14.90
CA VAL A 45 -4.96 -7.46 -14.48
C VAL A 45 -6.04 -7.67 -15.55
N LYS A 46 -5.73 -7.40 -16.82
CA LYS A 46 -6.66 -7.65 -17.94
C LYS A 46 -7.07 -9.13 -18.02
N TYR A 47 -6.10 -10.03 -17.90
CA TYR A 47 -6.35 -11.48 -17.91
C TYR A 47 -7.26 -11.92 -16.76
N MET A 48 -7.01 -11.43 -15.54
CA MET A 48 -7.82 -11.75 -14.36
C MET A 48 -9.25 -11.23 -14.47
N LYS A 49 -9.45 -10.01 -14.99
CA LYS A 49 -10.79 -9.44 -15.23
C LYS A 49 -11.57 -10.20 -16.31
N LYS A 50 -10.89 -10.73 -17.33
CA LYS A 50 -11.51 -11.52 -18.41
C LYS A 50 -11.86 -12.95 -17.99
N SER A 51 -11.11 -13.52 -17.04
CA SER A 51 -11.32 -14.88 -16.55
C SER A 51 -12.47 -14.94 -15.54
N SER A 52 -13.69 -15.18 -16.03
CA SER A 52 -14.94 -15.18 -15.23
C SER A 52 -15.01 -16.22 -14.11
N THR A 53 -14.10 -17.21 -14.08
CA THR A 53 -14.22 -18.39 -13.20
C THR A 53 -13.40 -18.35 -11.90
N ALA A 54 -12.39 -17.47 -11.74
CA ALA A 54 -11.56 -17.52 -10.52
C ALA A 54 -10.65 -16.30 -10.22
N GLY A 55 -10.56 -15.30 -11.10
CA GLY A 55 -9.45 -14.32 -11.04
C GLY A 55 -9.79 -12.94 -10.50
N TYR A 56 -11.07 -12.59 -10.38
CA TYR A 56 -11.47 -11.24 -9.97
C TYR A 56 -12.82 -11.28 -9.24
N PRO A 57 -13.02 -10.54 -8.14
CA PRO A 57 -12.06 -9.62 -7.48
C PRO A 57 -11.03 -10.34 -6.60
N LYS A 58 -11.27 -11.60 -6.22
CA LYS A 58 -10.36 -12.39 -5.39
C LYS A 58 -9.74 -13.55 -6.19
N MET A 59 -8.45 -13.75 -6.01
CA MET A 59 -7.65 -14.79 -6.67
C MET A 59 -7.20 -15.83 -5.64
N ASN A 60 -7.27 -17.11 -6.01
CA ASN A 60 -6.73 -18.22 -5.23
C ASN A 60 -5.25 -18.48 -5.56
N TYR A 61 -4.60 -19.30 -4.73
CA TYR A 61 -3.19 -19.61 -4.94
C TYR A 61 -2.94 -20.40 -6.23
N MET A 62 -3.81 -21.32 -6.65
CA MET A 62 -3.60 -22.09 -7.89
C MET A 62 -3.53 -21.19 -9.13
N LEU A 63 -4.44 -20.22 -9.25
CA LEU A 63 -4.43 -19.27 -10.34
C LEU A 63 -3.19 -18.36 -10.28
N TRP A 64 -2.82 -17.89 -9.08
CA TRP A 64 -1.60 -17.11 -8.90
C TRP A 64 -0.36 -17.91 -9.30
N ARG A 65 -0.20 -19.14 -8.79
CA ARG A 65 0.90 -20.04 -9.12
C ARG A 65 1.01 -20.24 -10.63
N HIS A 66 -0.10 -20.45 -11.32
CA HIS A 66 -0.10 -20.57 -12.77
C HIS A 66 0.42 -19.29 -13.46
N ILE A 67 -0.06 -18.12 -13.06
CA ILE A 67 0.38 -16.82 -13.61
C ILE A 67 1.86 -16.58 -13.31
N ALA A 68 2.26 -16.79 -12.07
CA ALA A 68 3.60 -16.60 -11.55
C ALA A 68 4.63 -17.45 -12.30
N CYS A 69 4.39 -18.76 -12.39
CA CYS A 69 5.31 -19.67 -13.06
C CYS A 69 5.29 -19.48 -14.59
N SER A 70 4.13 -19.21 -15.19
CA SER A 70 4.00 -19.19 -16.66
C SER A 70 4.33 -17.84 -17.30
N LYS A 71 3.99 -16.73 -16.63
CA LYS A 71 4.16 -15.37 -17.19
C LYS A 71 5.32 -14.60 -16.57
N LEU A 72 5.64 -14.87 -15.30
CA LEU A 72 6.66 -14.16 -14.55
C LEU A 72 7.90 -15.01 -14.27
N HIS A 73 7.92 -16.26 -14.77
CA HIS A 73 8.98 -17.25 -14.65
C HIS A 73 9.58 -17.38 -13.22
N MET A 74 8.75 -17.17 -12.19
CA MET A 74 9.19 -17.30 -10.81
C MET A 74 9.00 -18.74 -10.30
N SER A 75 9.81 -19.12 -9.30
CA SER A 75 9.64 -20.41 -8.64
C SER A 75 8.35 -20.47 -7.84
N GLU A 76 7.86 -21.68 -7.56
CA GLU A 76 6.65 -21.87 -6.77
C GLU A 76 6.81 -21.34 -5.34
N GLU A 77 8.00 -21.51 -4.75
CA GLU A 77 8.32 -21.01 -3.41
C GLU A 77 8.26 -19.48 -3.37
N LEU A 78 8.81 -18.81 -4.39
CA LEU A 78 8.77 -17.36 -4.49
C LEU A 78 7.34 -16.86 -4.73
N ALA A 79 6.56 -17.56 -5.57
CA ALA A 79 5.15 -17.26 -5.78
C ALA A 79 4.35 -17.36 -4.47
N TRP A 80 4.57 -18.43 -3.69
CA TRP A 80 3.96 -18.60 -2.37
C TRP A 80 4.39 -17.50 -1.39
N MET A 81 5.67 -17.14 -1.37
CA MET A 81 6.19 -16.11 -0.47
C MET A 81 5.54 -14.74 -0.73
N TYR A 82 5.36 -14.33 -1.98
CA TYR A 82 4.60 -13.11 -2.30
C TYR A 82 3.16 -13.18 -1.80
N PHE A 83 2.50 -14.31 -2.07
CA PHE A 83 1.10 -14.53 -1.67
C PHE A 83 0.92 -14.47 -0.15
N GLU A 84 1.84 -15.08 0.59
CA GLU A 84 1.87 -15.08 2.04
C GLU A 84 2.20 -13.69 2.61
N THR A 85 3.19 -13.00 2.05
CA THR A 85 3.56 -11.63 2.44
C THR A 85 2.38 -10.69 2.34
N TYR A 86 1.66 -10.73 1.22
CA TYR A 86 0.41 -9.97 1.08
C TYR A 86 -0.60 -10.35 2.17
N SER A 87 -0.83 -11.65 2.38
CA SER A 87 -1.78 -12.12 3.38
C SER A 87 -1.41 -11.68 4.80
N MET A 88 -0.12 -11.59 5.13
CA MET A 88 0.38 -11.10 6.43
C MET A 88 0.11 -9.61 6.66
N LEU A 89 0.15 -8.80 5.60
CA LEU A 89 -0.06 -7.34 5.64
C LEU A 89 -1.53 -6.92 5.57
N THR A 90 -2.43 -7.85 5.25
CA THR A 90 -3.87 -7.60 5.32
C THR A 90 -4.39 -7.77 6.75
N ASN A 91 -5.51 -7.11 7.07
CA ASN A 91 -6.19 -7.17 8.37
C ASN A 91 -6.87 -8.53 8.66
N THR A 92 -6.16 -9.62 8.46
CA THR A 92 -6.60 -10.95 8.92
C THR A 92 -6.34 -11.05 10.42
N SER A 93 -7.37 -11.43 11.18
CA SER A 93 -7.26 -11.60 12.63
C SER A 93 -6.09 -12.53 12.98
N ALA A 94 -5.34 -12.19 14.03
CA ALA A 94 -4.19 -12.99 14.49
C ALA A 94 -4.61 -14.45 14.75
N GLN A 95 -5.78 -14.65 15.35
CA GLN A 95 -6.36 -15.97 15.60
C GLN A 95 -6.55 -16.79 14.32
N ARG A 96 -7.07 -16.19 13.23
CA ARG A 96 -7.28 -16.90 11.97
C ARG A 96 -5.95 -17.24 11.31
N ARG A 97 -4.94 -16.37 11.40
CA ARG A 97 -3.57 -16.66 10.94
C ARG A 97 -2.99 -17.86 11.68
N THR A 98 -2.97 -17.81 13.01
CA THR A 98 -2.47 -18.91 13.85
C THR A 98 -3.19 -20.23 13.56
N GLN A 99 -4.52 -20.21 13.42
CA GLN A 99 -5.28 -21.42 13.09
C GLN A 99 -4.85 -22.00 11.73
N THR A 100 -4.61 -21.15 10.74
CA THR A 100 -4.19 -21.58 9.40
C THR A 100 -2.76 -22.14 9.44
N ASP A 101 -1.86 -21.54 10.22
CA ASP A 101 -0.48 -22.02 10.37
C ASP A 101 -0.46 -23.38 11.09
N ILE A 102 -1.31 -23.56 12.10
CA ILE A 102 -1.49 -24.86 12.78
C ILE A 102 -2.02 -25.91 11.79
N GLN A 103 -2.97 -25.55 10.92
CA GLN A 103 -3.50 -26.48 9.92
C GLN A 103 -2.43 -26.87 8.89
N MET A 104 -1.64 -25.90 8.41
CA MET A 104 -0.51 -26.16 7.51
C MET A 104 0.56 -27.04 8.16
N ALA A 105 0.88 -26.81 9.44
CA ALA A 105 1.87 -27.60 10.18
C ALA A 105 1.40 -29.05 10.47
N LYS A 106 0.09 -29.27 10.55
CA LYS A 106 -0.51 -30.61 10.76
C LYS A 106 -0.66 -31.41 9.47
N ALA A 107 -0.65 -30.74 8.31
CA ALA A 107 -0.79 -31.40 7.04
C ALA A 107 0.39 -32.35 6.80
N SER A 108 0.09 -33.62 6.52
CA SER A 108 1.12 -34.67 6.38
C SER A 108 1.40 -35.02 4.92
N THR A 109 0.55 -34.56 3.99
CA THR A 109 0.66 -34.87 2.56
C THR A 109 0.76 -33.60 1.73
N THR A 110 1.54 -33.66 0.65
CA THR A 110 1.72 -32.53 -0.28
C THR A 110 0.38 -32.05 -0.88
N THR A 111 -0.52 -32.98 -1.18
CA THR A 111 -1.85 -32.68 -1.72
C THR A 111 -2.74 -31.93 -0.73
N GLU A 112 -2.64 -32.25 0.57
CA GLU A 112 -3.35 -31.53 1.63
C GLU A 112 -2.80 -30.10 1.79
N ILE A 113 -1.48 -29.94 1.75
CA ILE A 113 -0.84 -28.62 1.77
C ILE A 113 -1.31 -27.78 0.58
N GLU A 114 -1.30 -28.33 -0.64
CA GLU A 114 -1.78 -27.62 -1.84
C GLU A 114 -3.25 -27.21 -1.71
N ARG A 115 -4.10 -28.09 -1.17
CA ARG A 115 -5.52 -27.78 -0.94
C ARG A 115 -5.70 -26.66 0.08
N LEU A 116 -4.89 -26.65 1.15
CA LEU A 116 -4.89 -25.57 2.14
C LEU A 116 -4.39 -24.26 1.54
N LYS A 117 -3.35 -24.30 0.69
CA LYS A 117 -2.86 -23.13 -0.04
C LYS A 117 -3.95 -22.55 -0.95
N ASP A 118 -4.65 -23.38 -1.70
CA ASP A 118 -5.70 -22.94 -2.62
C ASP A 118 -6.97 -22.43 -1.93
N SER A 119 -7.24 -22.91 -0.71
CA SER A 119 -8.34 -22.37 0.11
C SER A 119 -8.16 -20.89 0.45
N ARG A 120 -6.92 -20.37 0.41
CA ARG A 120 -6.62 -18.97 0.65
C ARG A 120 -6.95 -18.14 -0.60
N LYS A 121 -7.61 -17.01 -0.38
CA LYS A 121 -7.97 -16.05 -1.43
C LYS A 121 -7.47 -14.66 -1.06
N VAL A 122 -6.84 -13.98 -2.00
CA VAL A 122 -6.32 -12.62 -1.86
C VAL A 122 -7.08 -11.65 -2.78
N ASP A 123 -7.08 -10.37 -2.44
CA ASP A 123 -7.59 -9.34 -3.36
C ASP A 123 -6.62 -9.19 -4.52
N SER A 124 -7.14 -9.36 -5.74
CA SER A 124 -6.30 -9.53 -6.92
C SER A 124 -5.61 -8.22 -7.30
N LEU A 125 -6.31 -7.08 -7.21
CA LEU A 125 -5.75 -5.79 -7.57
C LEU A 125 -4.74 -5.33 -6.52
N ALA A 126 -5.08 -5.43 -5.23
CA ALA A 126 -4.17 -5.05 -4.17
C ALA A 126 -2.91 -5.93 -4.14
N PHE A 127 -3.05 -7.22 -4.48
CA PHE A 127 -1.91 -8.11 -4.63
C PHE A 127 -0.98 -7.70 -5.79
N ILE A 128 -1.54 -7.34 -6.95
CA ILE A 128 -0.74 -6.83 -8.07
C ILE A 128 -0.03 -5.52 -7.70
N LEU A 129 -0.67 -4.65 -6.92
CA LEU A 129 -0.03 -3.43 -6.41
C LEU A 129 1.18 -3.74 -5.52
N LEU A 130 1.13 -4.78 -4.69
CA LEU A 130 2.30 -5.25 -3.93
C LEU A 130 3.45 -5.68 -4.86
N LEU A 131 3.15 -6.45 -5.92
CA LEU A 131 4.17 -6.87 -6.89
C LEU A 131 4.79 -5.69 -7.64
N PHE A 132 3.98 -4.67 -7.96
CA PHE A 132 4.51 -3.44 -8.55
C PHE A 132 5.52 -2.78 -7.60
N LEU A 133 5.19 -2.62 -6.32
CA LEU A 133 6.11 -2.06 -5.34
C LEU A 133 7.41 -2.88 -5.25
N GLN A 134 7.29 -4.20 -5.30
CA GLN A 134 8.45 -5.10 -5.28
C GLN A 134 9.38 -4.90 -6.49
N SER A 135 8.87 -4.57 -7.68
CA SER A 135 9.70 -4.38 -8.88
C SER A 135 10.75 -3.28 -8.71
N PHE A 136 10.53 -2.31 -7.82
CA PHE A 136 11.45 -1.23 -7.52
C PHE A 136 12.40 -1.53 -6.36
N HIS A 137 12.23 -2.67 -5.68
CA HIS A 137 13.01 -3.02 -4.49
C HIS A 137 14.48 -3.40 -4.82
N GLN A 138 14.85 -3.51 -6.10
CA GLN A 138 16.22 -3.86 -6.53
C GLN A 138 16.88 -2.94 -7.57
N ILE A 139 16.58 -1.64 -7.56
CA ILE A 139 17.56 -0.70 -8.09
C ILE A 139 18.69 -0.60 -7.03
N ASP A 140 19.86 -1.12 -7.42
CA ASP A 140 20.88 -1.81 -6.61
C ASP A 140 21.51 -1.08 -5.39
N LEU A 141 21.78 -1.88 -4.34
CA LEU A 141 22.64 -1.57 -3.19
C LEU A 141 24.15 -1.82 -3.49
N LYS A 142 24.54 -2.07 -4.75
CA LYS A 142 25.94 -2.27 -5.14
C LYS A 142 26.26 -1.65 -6.51
N SER A 143 26.82 -0.42 -6.49
CA SER A 143 27.67 0.13 -7.57
C SER A 143 26.91 0.50 -8.87
N THR A 144 27.04 1.64 -9.56
CA THR A 144 27.94 2.80 -9.52
C THR A 144 27.45 3.71 -10.66
N LEU A 145 27.43 5.04 -10.43
CA LEU A 145 27.57 6.11 -11.43
C LEU A 145 26.40 6.34 -12.42
N SER A 146 25.69 7.47 -12.21
CA SER A 146 24.88 8.23 -13.20
C SER A 146 23.68 7.48 -13.81
N ARG A 147 22.45 7.99 -13.82
CA ARG A 147 21.87 9.33 -13.68
C ARG A 147 20.38 9.08 -13.37
N ASP A 148 19.74 9.94 -12.60
CA ASP A 148 18.35 9.88 -12.11
C ASP A 148 18.18 9.05 -10.82
N GLU A 149 18.41 9.76 -9.71
CA GLU A 149 18.76 9.22 -8.39
C GLU A 149 17.52 8.95 -7.52
N TRP A 150 17.19 7.66 -7.37
CA TRP A 150 16.48 7.11 -6.21
C TRP A 150 17.35 7.30 -4.95
N PRO A 151 16.80 7.66 -3.78
CA PRO A 151 17.56 8.37 -2.75
C PRO A 151 18.62 7.48 -2.09
N SER A 152 19.90 7.85 -2.23
CA SER A 152 20.99 7.24 -1.45
C SER A 152 22.15 8.18 -1.13
N ARG A 153 22.44 8.25 0.18
CA ARG A 153 23.70 8.58 0.86
C ARG A 153 24.59 9.68 0.24
N LYS A 154 24.51 10.88 0.82
CA LYS A 154 25.74 11.65 1.06
C LYS A 154 26.58 10.89 2.10
N ARG A 155 27.71 10.34 1.66
CA ARG A 155 28.76 9.82 2.53
C ARG A 155 29.34 11.00 3.31
N ASN A 156 29.20 10.99 4.64
CA ASN A 156 30.16 11.64 5.52
C ASN A 156 30.14 11.01 6.92
N SER A 157 31.35 10.72 7.38
CA SER A 157 31.87 10.41 8.71
C SER A 157 31.32 9.21 9.51
N ASP A 158 32.30 8.39 9.89
CA ASP A 158 32.33 7.30 10.86
C ASP A 158 31.59 7.57 12.19
N LEU A 159 31.17 6.46 12.82
CA LEU A 159 30.78 6.26 14.24
C LEU A 159 29.32 5.92 14.60
N ASP A 160 28.40 5.72 13.66
CA ASP A 160 27.01 5.32 14.00
C ASP A 160 26.58 3.95 13.40
N ALA A 161 27.23 2.88 13.84
CA ALA A 161 26.93 1.49 13.47
C ALA A 161 25.71 0.87 14.21
N ARG A 162 24.71 1.67 14.64
CA ARG A 162 23.51 1.15 15.34
C ARG A 162 22.16 1.77 14.91
N LYS A 163 22.11 2.46 13.77
CA LYS A 163 20.85 2.94 13.21
C LYS A 163 20.37 1.97 12.14
N ASN A 164 19.49 1.04 12.54
CA ASN A 164 18.56 0.42 11.60
C ASN A 164 17.87 1.55 10.83
N ARG A 165 18.32 1.81 9.61
CA ARG A 165 17.68 2.76 8.68
C ARG A 165 16.40 2.10 8.19
N ILE A 166 15.41 2.04 9.09
CA ILE A 166 14.02 1.98 8.71
C ILE A 166 13.83 3.19 7.78
N TYR A 167 13.48 2.87 6.55
CA TYR A 167 13.37 3.72 5.36
C TYR A 167 13.00 5.17 5.65
N ASP A 168 13.68 6.10 4.98
CA ASP A 168 13.38 7.53 5.10
C ASP A 168 11.98 7.82 4.56
N GLU A 169 11.11 8.33 5.41
CA GLU A 169 9.70 8.64 5.15
C GLU A 169 9.51 9.52 3.90
N GLN A 170 10.44 10.44 3.68
CA GLN A 170 10.46 11.31 2.50
C GLN A 170 10.71 10.51 1.21
N SER A 171 11.46 9.41 1.29
CA SER A 171 11.75 8.55 0.14
C SER A 171 10.50 7.81 -0.34
N HIS A 172 9.66 7.32 0.58
CA HIS A 172 8.38 6.69 0.21
C HIS A 172 7.41 7.68 -0.43
N GLN A 173 7.35 8.90 0.09
CA GLN A 173 6.52 9.96 -0.48
C GLN A 173 6.99 10.33 -1.91
N LEU A 174 8.29 10.58 -2.08
CA LEU A 174 8.87 10.95 -3.37
C LEU A 174 8.68 9.84 -4.42
N PHE A 175 8.82 8.58 -4.02
CA PHE A 175 8.52 7.43 -4.87
C PHE A 175 7.10 7.46 -5.41
N LEU A 176 6.13 7.61 -4.50
CA LEU A 176 4.73 7.61 -4.90
C LEU A 176 4.46 8.82 -5.79
N GLN A 177 5.06 9.97 -5.54
CA GLN A 177 4.96 11.11 -6.45
C GLN A 177 5.53 10.82 -7.85
N ALA A 178 6.65 10.11 -7.95
CA ALA A 178 7.25 9.75 -9.24
C ALA A 178 6.42 8.69 -9.99
N HIS A 179 5.91 7.68 -9.29
CA HIS A 179 5.30 6.48 -9.89
C HIS A 179 3.78 6.39 -9.74
N LEU A 180 3.10 7.45 -9.27
CA LEU A 180 1.65 7.45 -9.08
C LEU A 180 0.91 7.13 -10.37
N ASP A 181 1.32 7.72 -11.49
CA ASP A 181 0.62 7.54 -12.75
C ASP A 181 0.78 6.10 -13.27
N ASP A 182 1.93 5.46 -13.04
CA ASP A 182 2.13 4.04 -13.35
C ASP A 182 1.25 3.14 -12.49
N LEU A 183 1.19 3.41 -11.18
CA LEU A 183 0.31 2.70 -10.23
C LEU A 183 -1.15 2.77 -10.66
N LEU A 184 -1.64 3.98 -10.93
CA LEU A 184 -3.00 4.22 -11.38
C LEU A 184 -3.25 3.56 -12.75
N ASN A 185 -2.26 3.58 -13.65
CA ASN A 185 -2.39 3.04 -15.00
C ASN A 185 -2.52 1.51 -14.99
N ILE A 186 -1.88 0.81 -14.04
CA ILE A 186 -2.02 -0.64 -13.86
C ILE A 186 -3.44 -1.02 -13.46
N VAL A 187 -4.07 -0.25 -12.57
CA VAL A 187 -5.42 -0.55 -12.06
C VAL A 187 -6.54 0.07 -12.91
N SER A 188 -6.21 1.02 -13.77
CA SER A 188 -7.16 1.69 -14.66
C SER A 188 -7.76 0.77 -15.73
N GLU A 189 -8.99 1.08 -16.13
CA GLU A 189 -9.68 0.48 -17.25
C GLU A 189 -9.57 1.43 -18.45
N THR A 190 -8.95 0.95 -19.53
CA THR A 190 -8.95 1.64 -20.82
C THR A 190 -10.07 1.04 -21.66
N PRO A 191 -11.05 1.84 -22.16
CA PRO A 191 -12.06 1.31 -23.07
C PRO A 191 -11.37 0.73 -24.31
N GLU A 192 -11.76 -0.49 -24.71
CA GLU A 192 -11.10 -1.28 -25.78
C GLU A 192 -11.34 -0.74 -27.21
N SER A 193 -11.60 0.56 -27.38
CA SER A 193 -11.82 1.18 -28.69
C SER A 193 -10.57 1.91 -29.18
N ASN A 194 -9.82 1.20 -30.04
CA ASN A 194 -8.80 1.66 -31.00
C ASN A 194 -7.59 2.48 -30.51
N ASN A 195 -6.42 1.88 -30.74
CA ASN A 195 -5.10 2.46 -31.05
C ASN A 195 -4.77 3.87 -30.52
N HIS A 196 -3.76 3.89 -29.64
CA HIS A 196 -2.90 5.02 -29.30
C HIS A 196 -3.59 6.27 -28.71
N GLU A 197 -3.12 6.65 -27.53
CA GLU A 197 -3.16 8.04 -27.04
C GLU A 197 -4.51 8.58 -26.56
N ASN A 198 -5.06 8.00 -25.49
CA ASN A 198 -5.52 8.88 -24.41
C ASN A 198 -5.58 8.19 -23.04
N VAL A 199 -4.44 8.12 -22.33
CA VAL A 199 -4.44 7.83 -20.87
C VAL A 199 -5.35 8.82 -20.11
N GLN A 200 -5.62 9.97 -20.72
CA GLN A 200 -6.45 11.04 -20.16
C GLN A 200 -7.94 10.70 -20.03
N SER A 201 -8.45 9.74 -20.82
CA SER A 201 -9.84 9.26 -20.72
C SER A 201 -9.95 7.95 -19.94
N ALA A 202 -8.86 7.47 -19.34
CA ALA A 202 -8.88 6.28 -18.51
C ALA A 202 -9.74 6.52 -17.26
N THR A 203 -10.44 5.47 -16.85
CA THR A 203 -11.29 5.52 -15.67
C THR A 203 -10.94 4.39 -14.71
N LEU A 204 -11.23 4.60 -13.43
CA LEU A 204 -11.02 3.61 -12.39
C LEU A 204 -12.36 3.18 -11.82
N SER A 205 -12.53 1.87 -11.65
CA SER A 205 -13.64 1.31 -10.90
C SER A 205 -13.45 1.51 -9.40
N MET A 206 -14.53 1.45 -8.62
CA MET A 206 -14.44 1.53 -7.15
C MET A 206 -13.63 0.38 -6.53
N ASP A 207 -13.57 -0.78 -7.19
CA ASP A 207 -12.71 -1.90 -6.76
C ASP A 207 -11.23 -1.53 -6.86
N ALA A 208 -10.83 -0.83 -7.94
CA ALA A 208 -9.47 -0.31 -8.09
C ALA A 208 -9.12 0.72 -7.01
N VAL A 209 -10.07 1.60 -6.64
CA VAL A 209 -9.89 2.54 -5.53
C VAL A 209 -9.76 1.81 -4.19
N THR A 210 -10.55 0.75 -3.99
CA THR A 210 -10.46 -0.09 -2.79
C THR A 210 -9.10 -0.76 -2.71
N ALA A 211 -8.58 -1.26 -3.83
CA ALA A 211 -7.23 -1.79 -3.90
C ALA A 211 -6.14 -0.74 -3.65
N LEU A 212 -6.30 0.50 -4.14
CA LEU A 212 -5.38 1.60 -3.84
C LEU A 212 -5.35 1.97 -2.35
N SER A 213 -6.41 1.69 -1.61
CA SER A 213 -6.43 1.83 -0.14
C SER A 213 -5.48 0.86 0.56
N TYR A 214 -4.94 -0.14 -0.15
CA TYR A 214 -3.85 -0.96 0.34
C TYR A 214 -2.55 -0.16 0.50
N ILE A 215 -2.30 0.84 -0.35
CA ILE A 215 -1.09 1.67 -0.31
C ILE A 215 -1.35 2.99 0.43
N PHE A 216 -2.54 3.56 0.28
CA PHE A 216 -2.88 4.89 0.76
C PHE A 216 -3.87 4.87 1.92
N GLU A 217 -3.58 5.70 2.91
CA GLU A 217 -4.48 6.06 4.01
C GLU A 217 -4.60 7.57 4.09
N GLY A 218 -5.66 8.07 4.71
CA GLY A 218 -5.80 9.50 4.90
C GLY A 218 -6.79 9.88 5.98
N THR A 219 -7.02 11.18 6.07
CA THR A 219 -8.07 11.75 6.91
C THR A 219 -8.74 12.92 6.20
N LEU A 220 -10.00 13.15 6.54
CA LEU A 220 -10.82 14.27 6.03
C LEU A 220 -10.88 15.44 7.02
N HIS A 221 -10.27 15.30 8.19
CA HIS A 221 -10.33 16.28 9.27
C HIS A 221 -8.94 16.75 9.67
N ASP A 222 -8.84 18.03 10.01
CA ASP A 222 -7.61 18.70 10.43
C ASP A 222 -6.98 18.05 11.69
N SER A 223 -7.81 17.39 12.50
CA SER A 223 -7.39 16.81 13.78
C SER A 223 -6.68 15.46 13.69
N LEU A 224 -6.55 14.84 12.49
CA LEU A 224 -5.92 13.52 12.29
C LEU A 224 -6.43 12.41 13.23
N ARG A 225 -7.63 12.59 13.81
CA ARG A 225 -8.19 11.69 14.83
C ARG A 225 -8.71 10.38 14.25
N LYS A 226 -9.10 10.39 12.98
CA LYS A 226 -9.67 9.22 12.31
C LYS A 226 -8.89 8.92 11.04
N ILE A 227 -8.22 7.78 11.04
CA ILE A 227 -7.60 7.19 9.84
C ILE A 227 -8.71 6.53 9.04
N VAL A 228 -8.80 6.90 7.77
CA VAL A 228 -9.82 6.44 6.84
C VAL A 228 -9.11 5.92 5.59
N PRO A 229 -9.48 4.74 5.08
CA PRO A 229 -8.93 4.23 3.84
C PRO A 229 -9.38 5.08 2.64
N LEU A 230 -8.57 5.13 1.58
CA LEU A 230 -8.81 5.99 0.42
C LEU A 230 -10.22 5.82 -0.19
N HIS A 231 -10.73 4.60 -0.31
CA HIS A 231 -12.07 4.37 -0.86
C HIS A 231 -13.19 5.02 -0.04
N ALA A 232 -13.06 5.06 1.29
CA ALA A 232 -14.05 5.71 2.15
C ALA A 232 -13.91 7.25 2.10
N ILE A 233 -12.71 7.78 1.83
CA ILE A 233 -12.51 9.20 1.54
C ILE A 233 -13.24 9.60 0.25
N LEU A 234 -13.12 8.78 -0.80
CA LEU A 234 -13.81 9.03 -2.08
C LEU A 234 -15.32 8.78 -2.03
N GLN A 235 -15.85 8.22 -0.94
CA GLN A 235 -17.29 8.13 -0.72
C GLN A 235 -17.90 9.41 -0.14
N ASN A 236 -17.07 10.38 0.28
CA ASN A 236 -17.54 11.66 0.79
C ASN A 236 -18.10 12.53 -0.34
N ALA A 237 -19.32 13.04 -0.18
CA ALA A 237 -20.03 13.81 -1.20
C ALA A 237 -19.26 15.06 -1.69
N SER A 238 -18.55 15.76 -0.80
CA SER A 238 -17.75 16.93 -1.16
C SER A 238 -16.60 16.56 -2.12
N ILE A 239 -15.91 15.46 -1.82
CA ILE A 239 -14.79 14.95 -2.63
C ILE A 239 -15.30 14.35 -3.94
N GLN A 240 -16.46 13.69 -3.92
CA GLN A 240 -17.09 13.17 -5.16
C GLN A 240 -17.45 14.28 -6.13
N HIS A 241 -17.97 15.41 -5.63
CA HIS A 241 -18.28 16.58 -6.45
C HIS A 241 -17.00 17.21 -7.03
N GLU A 242 -15.93 17.30 -6.23
CA GLU A 242 -14.64 17.85 -6.70
C GLU A 242 -14.00 16.98 -7.80
N ILE A 243 -14.04 15.66 -7.65
CA ILE A 243 -13.45 14.72 -8.61
C ILE A 243 -14.36 14.51 -9.83
N GLY A 244 -15.66 14.74 -9.70
CA GLY A 244 -16.65 14.44 -10.74
C GLY A 244 -16.88 12.94 -10.91
N VAL A 245 -17.02 12.20 -9.81
CA VAL A 245 -17.31 10.75 -9.83
C VAL A 245 -18.69 10.52 -10.46
N ASN A 246 -18.77 9.68 -11.49
CA ASN A 246 -20.01 9.36 -12.19
C ASN A 246 -20.26 7.85 -12.14
N LYS A 247 -21.42 7.39 -11.65
CA LYS A 247 -21.83 5.97 -11.64
C LYS A 247 -20.75 5.00 -11.11
N SER A 248 -20.09 5.35 -10.00
CA SER A 248 -19.01 4.55 -9.37
C SER A 248 -17.73 4.43 -10.21
N VAL A 249 -17.52 5.37 -11.13
CA VAL A 249 -16.34 5.46 -11.97
C VAL A 249 -15.60 6.75 -11.64
N VAL A 250 -14.30 6.63 -11.37
CA VAL A 250 -13.44 7.74 -10.97
C VAL A 250 -12.53 8.13 -12.15
N PRO A 251 -12.55 9.40 -12.59
CA PRO A 251 -11.64 9.87 -13.63
C PRO A 251 -10.17 9.79 -13.19
N PHE A 252 -9.32 9.18 -14.02
CA PHE A 252 -7.90 8.95 -13.72
C PHE A 252 -7.16 10.25 -13.32
N LYS A 253 -7.30 11.30 -14.14
CA LYS A 253 -6.59 12.57 -13.92
C LYS A 253 -6.98 13.27 -12.63
N ASN A 254 -8.28 13.28 -12.34
CA ASN A 254 -8.80 13.99 -11.18
C ASN A 254 -8.36 13.28 -9.89
N LEU A 255 -8.31 11.95 -9.90
CA LEU A 255 -7.74 11.18 -8.79
C LEU A 255 -6.23 11.38 -8.65
N SER A 256 -5.46 11.34 -9.75
CA SER A 256 -4.01 11.58 -9.70
C SER A 256 -3.69 12.97 -9.12
N ASN A 257 -4.38 14.01 -9.62
CA ASN A 257 -4.21 15.38 -9.14
C ASN A 257 -4.61 15.54 -7.67
N LEU A 258 -5.71 14.91 -7.24
CA LEU A 258 -6.14 14.94 -5.85
C LEU A 258 -5.09 14.32 -4.94
N ILE A 259 -4.62 13.11 -5.26
CA ILE A 259 -3.61 12.41 -4.46
C ILE A 259 -2.34 13.25 -4.42
N ARG A 260 -1.84 13.76 -5.55
CA ARG A 260 -0.62 14.60 -5.59
C ARG A 260 -0.74 15.85 -4.72
N ARG A 261 -1.89 16.52 -4.72
CA ARG A 261 -2.14 17.72 -3.92
C ARG A 261 -2.25 17.42 -2.43
N SER A 262 -2.82 16.27 -2.07
CA SER A 262 -3.11 15.90 -0.70
C SER A 262 -2.06 14.98 -0.06
N LEU A 263 -1.05 14.55 -0.82
CA LEU A 263 -0.02 13.63 -0.33
C LEU A 263 0.94 14.36 0.62
N ILE A 264 0.91 13.94 1.88
CA ILE A 264 1.78 14.39 2.95
C ILE A 264 2.67 13.24 3.45
N ALA A 265 3.70 13.61 4.21
CA ALA A 265 4.47 12.67 5.01
C ALA A 265 3.57 12.02 6.08
N ASN A 266 3.82 10.76 6.43
CA ASN A 266 2.98 10.00 7.34
C ASN A 266 3.02 10.59 8.77
N PRO A 267 1.89 11.11 9.28
CA PRO A 267 1.85 11.87 10.53
C PRO A 267 2.06 11.02 11.80
N PHE A 268 2.01 9.69 11.71
CA PHE A 268 2.10 8.77 12.86
C PHE A 268 3.47 8.11 13.01
N GLN A 269 4.43 8.44 12.15
CA GLN A 269 5.79 7.90 12.27
C GLN A 269 6.59 8.61 13.36
N VAL A 270 7.52 7.87 13.98
CA VAL A 270 8.32 8.31 15.13
C VAL A 270 8.94 9.70 14.93
N GLY A 271 9.48 10.00 13.74
CA GLY A 271 10.09 11.30 13.43
C GLY A 271 9.12 12.48 13.50
N GLN A 272 7.85 12.28 13.12
CA GLN A 272 6.82 13.32 13.12
C GLN A 272 6.12 13.40 14.49
N THR A 273 5.93 12.26 15.17
CA THR A 273 5.45 12.20 16.57
C THR A 273 6.40 12.92 17.53
N MET A 274 7.71 12.76 17.34
CA MET A 274 8.75 13.48 18.10
C MET A 274 8.67 15.00 17.88
N LYS A 275 8.50 15.46 16.62
CA LYS A 275 8.33 16.89 16.32
C LYS A 275 7.04 17.48 16.89
N ARG A 276 5.99 16.66 17.00
CA ARG A 276 4.71 17.03 17.63
C ARG A 276 4.74 16.98 19.16
N GLY A 277 5.86 16.58 19.76
CA GLY A 277 6.04 16.56 21.21
C GLY A 277 5.21 15.48 21.93
N THR A 278 4.64 14.51 21.21
CA THR A 278 3.87 13.43 21.83
C THR A 278 4.84 12.39 22.36
N LEU A 279 5.01 12.36 23.69
CA LEU A 279 5.81 11.36 24.38
C LEU A 279 5.23 9.96 24.11
N LEU A 280 6.04 9.09 23.50
CA LEU A 280 5.75 7.66 23.49
C LEU A 280 5.73 7.18 24.95
N PRO A 281 4.64 6.55 25.45
CA PRO A 281 4.64 5.96 26.77
C PRO A 281 5.60 4.77 26.77
N LEU A 282 6.85 5.02 27.14
CA LEU A 282 7.85 3.99 27.36
C LEU A 282 7.48 3.24 28.65
N PRO A 283 7.32 1.91 28.63
CA PRO A 283 6.87 1.14 29.79
C PRO A 283 7.93 1.00 30.90
N PHE A 284 9.06 1.72 30.83
CA PHE A 284 10.25 1.45 31.65
C PHE A 284 10.70 2.57 32.58
N ASN A 285 9.92 3.63 32.79
CA ASN A 285 10.32 4.67 33.74
C ASN A 285 9.19 5.02 34.72
N ASN A 286 9.00 4.16 35.72
CA ASN A 286 8.76 4.57 37.10
C ASN A 286 9.01 3.38 38.07
N PRO A 287 9.86 3.52 39.09
CA PRO A 287 10.06 2.54 40.13
C PRO A 287 9.06 2.81 41.27
N THR A 288 7.76 2.75 41.00
CA THR A 288 6.76 2.71 42.06
C THR A 288 5.57 1.87 41.61
N HIS A 289 5.40 0.78 42.37
CA HIS A 289 4.25 -0.10 42.43
C HIS A 289 2.94 0.50 41.87
N GLU A 290 2.45 -0.07 40.76
CA GLU A 290 1.11 -0.63 40.61
C GLU A 290 0.94 -1.19 39.20
N GLN A 291 0.37 -2.38 39.11
CA GLN A 291 0.14 -3.14 37.88
C GLN A 291 -0.66 -2.33 36.85
N ARG A 292 0.04 -1.63 35.94
CA ARG A 292 -0.55 -1.15 34.69
C ARG A 292 -0.12 -2.07 33.58
N SER A 293 -1.04 -2.96 33.20
CA SER A 293 -0.95 -3.80 32.00
C SER A 293 -0.47 -2.94 30.82
N GLY A 294 0.68 -3.29 30.26
CA GLY A 294 1.26 -2.59 29.12
C GLY A 294 0.29 -2.65 27.94
N ARG A 295 -0.37 -1.54 27.62
CA ARG A 295 -1.09 -1.40 26.37
C ARG A 295 -0.06 -1.19 25.26
N VAL A 296 0.14 -2.23 24.45
CA VAL A 296 0.80 -2.09 23.16
C VAL A 296 -0.18 -1.33 22.25
N LEU A 297 0.09 -0.04 22.02
CA LEU A 297 -0.59 0.74 20.98
C LEU A 297 -0.04 0.29 19.62
N CYS A 298 -0.55 -0.84 19.12
CA CYS A 298 -0.44 -1.18 17.71
C CYS A 298 -1.44 -0.29 16.93
N ASN A 299 -1.19 -0.07 15.63
CA ASN A 299 -2.07 0.63 14.68
C ASN A 299 -3.47 0.00 14.48
N ALA A 300 -3.98 -0.76 15.45
CA ALA A 300 -5.34 -1.27 15.46
C ALA A 300 -6.31 -0.13 15.87
N ASN A 301 -6.62 0.75 14.92
CA ASN A 301 -7.83 1.58 14.87
C ASN A 301 -8.27 2.32 16.16
N PHE A 302 -7.34 2.89 16.93
CA PHE A 302 -7.69 3.86 17.96
C PHE A 302 -6.68 5.00 17.98
N ALA A 303 -7.19 6.23 17.84
CA ALA A 303 -6.60 7.40 18.48
C ALA A 303 -7.49 7.69 19.70
N ASP A 304 -6.87 7.80 20.87
CA ASP A 304 -7.50 7.80 22.19
C ASP A 304 -8.76 8.67 22.32
N GLU A 305 -9.80 8.11 22.94
CA GLU A 305 -10.94 8.86 23.47
C GLU A 305 -10.51 9.59 24.75
N SER A 306 -10.40 10.91 24.66
CA SER A 306 -10.64 11.84 25.78
C SER A 306 -11.10 13.21 25.27
#